data_AF-A0A957DAH8-F1
#
_entry.id   AF-A0A957DAH8-F1
#
_cell.length_a   1.000
_cell.length_b   1.000
_cell.length_c   1.000
_cell.angle_alpha   90.00
_cell.angle_beta   90.00
_cell.angle_gamma   90.00
#
_symmetry.space_group_name_H-M   'P 1'
#
loop_
_entity.id
_entity.type
_entity.pdbx_description
1 polymer ?
#
loop_
_entity_poly.entity_id
_entity_poly.type
_entity_poly.pdbx_seq_one_letter_code
_entity_poly.pdbx_strand_id
1 'polypeptide(L)'
;MTSLFSFLRGRPEAAEDELAAATAVSTPTAVAAPTAMRSLLSIPHGAPAQDDVLIVMRAALAAYLPLASGSLPAPNVSIIKVEEKPTGLGNYIGDEVLEQFSIVLKGGRLQASVRFQLWADTPNNVDQAIDDLHGRLLAAKDDLWIAGFLRFVAEGSTLAEHIPSLPAWRRTADYQVLYEFRYTDTDDAQSLIARIPVHTDPEELDSPQRETTVVTDDMARWDEQTAPTLDLHGRLTVSRFSALAFVPGTPPSAPVMLLRTFDSAVGPPTAFADLATFVTAVTNPTTPARHAQVTFATFSDFITAFSLAGSPITLGDWDEDATPDSYQPLTLPLPTPITLSGWADHLQLVYQPGGTTPQFDQTAVLYIRAG
;
A
#
# COMPACT_ATOMS: atom_id res chain seq x y z
N MET A 1 -58.51 5.08 -4.59
CA MET A 1 -57.77 3.83 -4.32
C MET A 1 -57.12 4.01 -2.96
N THR A 2 -57.81 3.55 -1.93
CA THR A 2 -57.69 4.06 -0.56
C THR A 2 -57.55 2.88 0.40
N SER A 3 -56.55 2.97 1.29
CA SER A 3 -56.40 2.29 2.59
C SER A 3 -56.15 0.78 2.64
N LEU A 4 -55.11 0.39 3.37
CA LEU A 4 -55.01 -0.89 4.10
C LEU A 4 -53.94 -0.79 5.22
N PHE A 5 -54.21 0.05 6.22
CA PHE A 5 -53.57 -0.05 7.54
C PHE A 5 -54.63 0.13 8.63
N SER A 6 -55.02 -0.98 9.24
CA SER A 6 -55.59 -1.07 10.59
C SER A 6 -55.80 -2.55 10.88
N PHE A 7 -55.21 -3.07 11.95
CA PHE A 7 -55.94 -3.73 13.03
C PHE A 7 -54.97 -4.10 14.16
N LEU A 8 -55.18 -3.46 15.30
CA LEU A 8 -54.70 -3.83 16.63
C LEU A 8 -55.92 -3.93 17.56
N ARG A 9 -55.80 -4.81 18.57
CA ARG A 9 -56.67 -5.17 19.73
C ARG A 9 -57.32 -6.56 19.58
N GLY A 10 -57.27 -7.49 20.54
CA GLY A 10 -56.63 -7.54 21.87
C GLY A 10 -57.30 -8.60 22.77
N ARG A 11 -56.49 -9.40 23.51
CA ARG A 11 -56.72 -10.19 24.78
C ARG A 11 -57.82 -11.28 24.82
N PRO A 12 -57.79 -12.30 25.73
CA PRO A 12 -57.24 -12.30 27.11
C PRO A 12 -56.34 -13.49 27.54
N GLU A 13 -55.88 -13.38 28.79
CA GLU A 13 -55.10 -14.30 29.63
C GLU A 13 -55.77 -15.66 29.88
N ALA A 14 -54.95 -16.71 29.95
CA ALA A 14 -55.10 -17.82 30.88
C ALA A 14 -53.71 -18.28 31.30
N ALA A 15 -53.47 -18.32 32.61
CA ALA A 15 -52.27 -18.81 33.26
C ALA A 15 -52.49 -20.29 33.63
N GLU A 16 -51.53 -21.15 33.33
CA GLU A 16 -51.31 -22.38 34.09
C GLU A 16 -49.80 -22.62 34.26
N ASP A 17 -49.45 -22.93 35.50
CA ASP A 17 -48.17 -23.36 36.04
C ASP A 17 -47.60 -24.58 35.29
N GLU A 18 -46.31 -24.54 34.95
CA GLU A 18 -45.49 -25.75 35.04
C GLU A 18 -44.02 -25.40 35.36
N LEU A 19 -43.64 -25.65 36.62
CA LEU A 19 -42.26 -25.82 37.06
C LEU A 19 -41.66 -27.08 36.42
N ALA A 20 -40.51 -26.97 35.73
CA ALA A 20 -39.29 -27.74 36.03
C ALA A 20 -38.22 -27.65 34.92
N ALA A 21 -36.96 -27.60 35.36
CA ALA A 21 -35.73 -27.91 34.63
C ALA A 21 -35.22 -26.90 33.56
N ALA A 22 -34.83 -25.72 34.03
CA ALA A 22 -33.81 -24.93 33.32
C ALA A 22 -32.47 -25.69 33.35
N THR A 23 -32.20 -26.44 32.30
CA THR A 23 -30.86 -26.97 32.04
C THR A 23 -30.05 -25.82 31.44
N ALA A 24 -28.98 -25.43 32.14
CA ALA A 24 -28.10 -24.35 31.72
C ALA A 24 -27.57 -24.61 30.30
N VAL A 25 -28.00 -23.80 29.34
CA VAL A 25 -27.33 -23.67 28.05
C VAL A 25 -25.98 -23.01 28.34
N SER A 26 -24.93 -23.82 28.39
CA SER A 26 -23.56 -23.32 28.39
C SER A 26 -23.36 -22.52 27.12
N THR A 27 -23.28 -21.20 27.26
CA THR A 27 -22.80 -20.33 26.20
C THR A 27 -21.40 -20.79 25.78
N PRO A 28 -21.11 -20.94 24.48
CA PRO A 28 -19.76 -21.24 24.04
C PRO A 28 -18.86 -20.09 24.53
N THR A 29 -17.85 -20.46 25.31
CA THR A 29 -16.81 -19.52 25.72
C THR A 29 -16.15 -19.01 24.45
N ALA A 30 -16.30 -17.72 24.17
CA ALA A 30 -15.58 -17.05 23.09
C ALA A 30 -14.09 -17.25 23.37
N VAL A 31 -13.46 -18.15 22.62
CA VAL A 31 -12.01 -18.30 22.62
C VAL A 31 -11.47 -16.97 22.14
N ALA A 32 -10.79 -16.24 23.03
CA ALA A 32 -10.11 -15.02 22.68
C ALA A 32 -9.18 -15.33 21.50
N ALA A 33 -9.40 -14.66 20.38
CA ALA A 33 -8.55 -14.76 19.21
C ALA A 33 -7.09 -14.47 19.62
N PRO A 34 -6.10 -15.20 19.09
CA PRO A 34 -4.72 -14.93 19.41
C PRO A 34 -4.35 -13.51 18.94
N THR A 35 -4.00 -12.65 19.90
CA THR A 35 -3.43 -11.30 19.74
C THR A 35 -2.22 -11.26 18.78
N ALA A 36 -1.66 -12.43 18.42
CA ALA A 36 -0.52 -12.59 17.54
C ALA A 36 -0.77 -12.17 16.07
N MET A 37 -2.01 -12.16 15.57
CA MET A 37 -2.25 -11.80 14.15
C MET A 37 -2.16 -10.30 13.86
N ARG A 38 -2.33 -9.42 14.85
CA ARG A 38 -2.28 -7.97 14.65
C ARG A 38 -0.87 -7.41 14.38
N SER A 39 0.19 -8.17 14.65
CA SER A 39 1.58 -7.71 14.47
C SER A 39 2.18 -8.03 13.10
N LEU A 40 1.44 -8.67 12.19
CA LEU A 40 1.93 -9.15 10.88
C LEU A 40 1.70 -8.17 9.72
N LEU A 41 1.17 -6.97 9.97
CA LEU A 41 0.80 -6.02 8.91
C LEU A 41 1.86 -4.93 8.70
N SER A 42 3.15 -5.23 8.86
CA SER A 42 4.17 -4.39 8.21
C SER A 42 4.15 -4.78 6.74
N ILE A 43 3.81 -3.85 5.86
CA ILE A 43 3.85 -4.11 4.43
C ILE A 43 5.32 -4.34 4.04
N PRO A 44 5.67 -5.51 3.49
CA PRO A 44 7.03 -5.79 3.08
C PRO A 44 7.45 -4.85 1.94
N HIS A 45 8.72 -4.50 1.95
CA HIS A 45 9.40 -3.77 0.89
C HIS A 45 9.87 -4.77 -0.16
N GLY A 46 9.37 -4.65 -1.37
CA GLY A 46 9.64 -5.54 -2.49
C GLY A 46 8.65 -6.69 -2.60
N ALA A 47 8.54 -7.25 -3.81
CA ALA A 47 7.69 -8.40 -4.05
C ALA A 47 8.17 -9.59 -3.20
N PRO A 48 7.36 -10.11 -2.24
CA PRO A 48 7.77 -11.23 -1.43
C PRO A 48 7.90 -12.48 -2.30
N ALA A 49 8.87 -13.33 -1.99
CA ALA A 49 8.97 -14.62 -2.64
C ALA A 49 7.69 -15.43 -2.37
N GLN A 50 7.23 -16.18 -3.37
CA GLN A 50 6.01 -16.97 -3.24
C GLN A 50 6.06 -17.91 -2.02
N ASP A 51 7.21 -18.51 -1.73
CA ASP A 51 7.42 -19.38 -0.57
C ASP A 51 7.17 -18.67 0.76
N ASP A 52 7.58 -17.41 0.90
CA ASP A 52 7.35 -16.60 2.11
C ASP A 52 5.86 -16.33 2.30
N VAL A 53 5.17 -15.98 1.21
CA VAL A 53 3.71 -15.78 1.23
C VAL A 53 2.99 -17.07 1.64
N LEU A 54 3.42 -18.23 1.12
CA LEU A 54 2.84 -19.53 1.48
C LEU A 54 3.13 -19.91 2.95
N ILE A 55 4.30 -19.55 3.49
CA ILE A 55 4.62 -19.71 4.91
C ILE A 55 3.67 -18.89 5.78
N VAL A 56 3.47 -17.61 5.45
CA VAL A 56 2.56 -16.71 6.17
C VAL A 56 1.12 -17.23 6.10
N MET A 57 0.65 -17.59 4.90
CA MET A 57 -0.69 -18.15 4.69
C MET A 57 -0.90 -19.43 5.52
N ARG A 58 0.08 -20.35 5.53
CA ARG A 58 0.00 -21.59 6.32
C ARG A 58 0.01 -21.29 7.82
N ALA A 59 0.86 -20.37 8.28
CA ALA A 59 0.93 -19.99 9.69
C ALA A 59 -0.40 -19.38 10.17
N ALA A 60 -1.02 -18.53 9.35
CA ALA A 60 -2.33 -17.95 9.64
C ALA A 60 -3.41 -19.02 9.79
N LEU A 61 -3.45 -20.02 8.90
CA LEU A 61 -4.43 -21.11 8.97
C LEU A 61 -4.14 -22.09 10.11
N ALA A 62 -2.87 -22.34 10.43
CA ALA A 62 -2.46 -23.24 11.50
C ALA A 62 -2.92 -22.76 12.89
N ALA A 63 -3.14 -21.45 13.06
CA ALA A 63 -3.67 -20.88 14.30
C ALA A 63 -5.06 -21.42 14.70
N TYR A 64 -5.80 -21.99 13.73
CA TYR A 64 -7.14 -22.54 13.95
C TYR A 64 -7.16 -24.07 14.16
N LEU A 65 -5.99 -24.73 14.09
CA LEU A 65 -5.89 -26.15 14.39
C LEU A 65 -6.18 -26.41 15.89
N PRO A 66 -6.79 -27.56 16.24
CA PRO A 66 -6.86 -27.97 17.64
C PRO A 66 -5.45 -28.22 18.19
N LEU A 67 -5.29 -28.04 19.51
CA LEU A 67 -4.05 -28.41 20.18
C LEU A 67 -3.79 -29.91 20.01
N ALA A 68 -2.52 -30.28 19.84
CA ALA A 68 -2.13 -31.68 19.79
C ALA A 68 -2.47 -32.37 21.12
N SER A 69 -3.13 -33.52 21.05
CA SER A 69 -3.51 -34.31 22.22
C SER A 69 -2.61 -35.54 22.36
N GLY A 70 -1.83 -35.57 23.44
CA GLY A 70 -1.10 -36.76 23.89
C GLY A 70 -0.20 -37.42 22.83
N SER A 71 -0.37 -38.73 22.65
CA SER A 71 0.45 -39.58 21.77
C SER A 71 0.02 -39.59 20.30
N LEU A 72 -0.96 -38.77 19.91
CA LEU A 72 -1.43 -38.69 18.53
C LEU A 72 -0.53 -37.75 17.72
N PRO A 73 -0.41 -37.96 16.39
CA PRO A 73 0.24 -37.01 15.51
C PRO A 73 -0.41 -35.62 15.63
N ALA A 74 0.41 -34.58 15.55
CA ALA A 74 -0.10 -33.22 15.59
C ALA A 74 -1.05 -32.96 14.40
N PRO A 75 -2.20 -32.31 14.64
CA PRO A 75 -3.01 -31.73 13.58
C PRO A 75 -2.15 -30.83 12.70
N ASN A 76 -2.38 -30.84 11.40
CA ASN A 76 -1.62 -30.01 10.47
C ASN A 76 -2.48 -29.43 9.37
N VAL A 77 -1.91 -28.44 8.68
CA VAL A 77 -2.47 -27.82 7.50
C VAL A 77 -1.40 -27.81 6.41
N SER A 78 -1.80 -28.25 5.21
CA SER A 78 -0.92 -28.36 4.05
C SER A 78 -1.55 -27.66 2.85
N ILE A 79 -0.71 -27.10 1.98
CA ILE A 79 -1.15 -26.44 0.74
C ILE A 79 -0.93 -27.45 -0.38
N ILE A 80 -2.01 -27.86 -1.04
CA ILE A 80 -2.00 -28.92 -2.07
C ILE A 80 -1.73 -28.34 -3.45
N LYS A 81 -2.32 -27.18 -3.73
CA LYS A 81 -2.26 -26.51 -5.03
C LYS A 81 -2.24 -25.01 -4.81
N VAL A 82 -1.48 -24.30 -5.64
CA VAL A 82 -1.41 -22.84 -5.67
C VAL A 82 -1.50 -22.40 -7.12
N GLU A 83 -2.25 -21.34 -7.36
CA GLU A 83 -2.33 -20.65 -8.64
C GLU A 83 -2.30 -19.14 -8.37
N GLU A 84 -1.46 -18.42 -9.10
CA GLU A 84 -1.43 -16.96 -9.02
C GLU A 84 -2.61 -16.36 -9.78
N LYS A 85 -3.18 -15.30 -9.21
CA LYS A 85 -4.25 -14.51 -9.81
C LYS A 85 -3.83 -13.04 -9.86
N PRO A 86 -4.21 -12.31 -10.92
CA PRO A 86 -3.89 -10.90 -11.03
C PRO A 86 -4.63 -10.09 -9.96
N THR A 87 -3.97 -9.01 -9.50
CA THR A 87 -4.57 -8.02 -8.61
C THR A 87 -4.66 -6.68 -9.33
N GLY A 88 -5.86 -6.19 -9.63
CA GLY A 88 -5.99 -4.92 -10.37
C GLY A 88 -5.25 -4.92 -11.71
N LEU A 89 -4.94 -3.72 -12.22
CA LEU A 89 -4.10 -3.54 -13.41
C LEU A 89 -2.64 -3.44 -12.97
N GLY A 90 -1.77 -4.30 -13.50
CA GLY A 90 -0.33 -4.27 -13.17
C GLY A 90 -0.01 -4.51 -11.69
N ASN A 91 -0.83 -5.29 -10.98
CA ASN A 91 -0.71 -5.55 -9.54
C ASN A 91 -0.99 -4.34 -8.64
N TYR A 92 -1.51 -3.24 -9.18
CA TYR A 92 -1.86 -2.05 -8.42
C TYR A 92 -3.07 -2.30 -7.51
N ILE A 93 -2.88 -2.07 -6.20
CA ILE A 93 -3.93 -2.13 -5.19
C ILE A 93 -4.37 -0.73 -4.78
N GLY A 94 -3.44 0.21 -4.69
CA GLY A 94 -3.70 1.57 -4.24
C GLY A 94 -2.41 2.29 -3.89
N ASP A 95 -2.55 3.30 -3.03
CA ASP A 95 -1.46 4.12 -2.54
C ASP A 95 -1.36 4.04 -1.02
N GLU A 96 -0.15 4.09 -0.49
CA GLU A 96 0.13 4.28 0.93
C GLU A 96 0.91 5.58 1.15
N VAL A 97 0.49 6.41 2.10
CA VAL A 97 1.19 7.64 2.42
C VAL A 97 2.29 7.36 3.45
N LEU A 98 3.54 7.43 3.02
CA LEU A 98 4.73 7.33 3.86
C LEU A 98 5.43 8.68 3.90
N GLU A 99 5.46 9.30 5.09
CA GLU A 99 6.15 10.57 5.35
C GLU A 99 5.86 11.66 4.30
N GLN A 100 4.58 11.78 3.90
CA GLN A 100 4.03 12.74 2.92
C GLN A 100 4.20 12.36 1.43
N PHE A 101 4.76 11.19 1.15
CA PHE A 101 4.85 10.64 -0.20
C PHE A 101 3.83 9.52 -0.39
N SER A 102 3.16 9.53 -1.54
CA SER A 102 2.32 8.43 -1.97
C SER A 102 3.23 7.35 -2.56
N ILE A 103 3.30 6.19 -1.91
CA ILE A 103 4.01 5.03 -2.41
C ILE A 103 3.00 4.08 -3.01
N VAL A 104 3.29 3.61 -4.22
CA VAL A 104 2.44 2.62 -4.89
C VAL A 104 2.42 1.33 -4.09
N LEU A 105 1.22 0.94 -3.66
CA LEU A 105 0.95 -0.33 -3.05
C LEU A 105 0.60 -1.34 -4.14
N LYS A 106 1.48 -2.32 -4.32
CA LYS A 106 1.22 -3.48 -5.16
C LYS A 106 0.73 -4.65 -4.32
N GLY A 107 0.20 -5.65 -4.99
CA GLY A 107 0.01 -6.93 -4.34
C GLY A 107 -0.35 -8.06 -5.28
N GLY A 108 -0.30 -9.26 -4.74
CA GLY A 108 -0.60 -10.49 -5.47
C GLY A 108 -1.79 -11.22 -4.84
N ARG A 109 -2.42 -12.08 -5.64
CA ARG A 109 -3.44 -13.00 -5.16
C ARG A 109 -3.00 -14.42 -5.42
N LEU A 110 -3.09 -15.26 -4.39
CA LEU A 110 -2.92 -16.70 -4.49
C LEU A 110 -4.26 -17.38 -4.31
N GLN A 111 -4.70 -18.12 -5.33
CA GLN A 111 -5.76 -19.09 -5.17
C GLN A 111 -5.14 -20.42 -4.78
N ALA A 112 -5.48 -20.94 -3.60
CA ALA A 112 -4.89 -22.18 -3.10
C ALA A 112 -5.94 -23.20 -2.65
N SER A 113 -5.63 -24.49 -2.82
CA SER A 113 -6.36 -25.58 -2.18
C SER A 113 -5.57 -26.03 -0.95
N VAL A 114 -6.22 -25.97 0.21
CA VAL A 114 -5.62 -26.23 1.52
C VAL A 114 -6.27 -27.44 2.15
N ARG A 115 -5.47 -28.34 2.72
CA ARG A 115 -5.94 -29.53 3.44
C ARG A 115 -5.56 -29.46 4.90
N PHE A 116 -6.58 -29.48 5.74
CA PHE A 116 -6.46 -29.74 7.16
C PHE A 116 -6.49 -31.24 7.41
N GLN A 117 -5.59 -31.73 8.26
CA GLN A 117 -5.55 -33.12 8.69
C GLN A 117 -5.66 -33.19 10.20
N LEU A 118 -6.73 -33.83 10.68
CA LEU A 118 -7.03 -33.99 12.09
C LEU A 118 -6.97 -35.46 12.50
N TRP A 119 -6.72 -35.66 13.79
CA TRP A 119 -6.50 -36.96 14.42
C TRP A 119 -7.30 -37.08 15.71
N ALA A 120 -7.85 -38.26 15.98
CA ALA A 120 -8.45 -38.60 17.27
C ALA A 120 -8.31 -40.09 17.59
N ASP A 121 -8.65 -40.50 18.80
CA ASP A 121 -8.67 -41.89 19.27
C ASP A 121 -9.92 -42.67 18.85
N THR A 122 -11.01 -41.98 18.54
CA THR A 122 -12.30 -42.56 18.10
C THR A 122 -12.83 -41.87 16.84
N PRO A 123 -13.67 -42.54 16.03
CA PRO A 123 -14.23 -41.94 14.82
C PRO A 123 -15.14 -40.74 15.13
N ASN A 124 -15.93 -40.82 16.20
CA ASN A 124 -16.81 -39.72 16.61
C ASN A 124 -16.01 -38.48 17.04
N ASN A 125 -14.87 -38.66 17.72
CA ASN A 125 -14.04 -37.55 18.16
C ASN A 125 -13.35 -36.85 16.98
N VAL A 126 -12.94 -37.59 15.93
CA VAL A 126 -12.35 -36.94 14.74
C VAL A 126 -13.42 -36.21 13.93
N ASP A 127 -14.66 -36.72 13.90
CA ASP A 127 -15.79 -36.03 13.28
C ASP A 127 -16.11 -34.72 14.00
N GLN A 128 -16.22 -34.77 15.33
CA GLN A 128 -16.40 -33.57 16.15
C GLN A 128 -15.26 -32.57 15.96
N ALA A 129 -14.01 -33.03 15.87
CA ALA A 129 -12.86 -32.14 15.63
C ALA A 129 -12.93 -31.40 14.29
N ILE A 130 -13.49 -32.03 13.25
CA ILE A 130 -13.73 -31.40 11.95
C ILE A 130 -14.85 -30.35 12.03
N ASP A 131 -15.94 -30.67 12.74
CA ASP A 131 -17.04 -29.72 12.95
C ASP A 131 -16.57 -28.50 13.77
N ASP A 132 -15.77 -28.74 14.82
CA ASP A 132 -15.16 -27.69 15.64
C ASP A 132 -14.16 -26.83 14.83
N LEU A 133 -13.40 -27.43 13.90
CA LEU A 133 -12.55 -26.69 12.97
C LEU A 133 -13.40 -25.79 12.06
N HIS A 134 -14.49 -26.32 11.49
CA HIS A 134 -15.37 -25.54 10.63
C HIS A 134 -16.01 -24.37 11.40
N GLY A 135 -16.50 -24.63 12.61
CA GLY A 135 -17.06 -23.61 13.50
C GLY A 135 -16.05 -22.51 13.84
N ARG A 136 -14.80 -22.87 14.15
CA ARG A 136 -13.72 -21.89 14.42
C ARG A 136 -13.38 -21.04 13.20
N LEU A 137 -13.24 -21.65 12.03
CA LEU A 137 -12.93 -20.91 10.79
C LEU A 137 -14.07 -19.98 10.39
N LEU A 138 -15.33 -20.41 10.56
CA LEU A 138 -16.50 -19.57 10.29
C LEU A 138 -16.59 -18.39 11.27
N ALA A 139 -16.35 -18.64 12.55
CA ALA A 139 -16.35 -17.60 13.58
C ALA A 139 -15.21 -16.59 13.37
N ALA A 140 -14.08 -17.02 12.79
CA ALA A 140 -12.91 -16.19 12.53
C ALA A 140 -12.89 -15.54 11.15
N LYS A 141 -14.03 -15.49 10.43
CA LYS A 141 -14.12 -14.95 9.07
C LYS A 141 -13.53 -13.54 8.95
N ASP A 142 -13.85 -12.65 9.89
CA ASP A 142 -13.39 -11.26 9.83
C ASP A 142 -11.88 -11.16 10.11
N ASP A 143 -11.36 -11.97 11.04
CA ASP A 143 -9.92 -12.05 11.32
C ASP A 143 -9.15 -12.59 10.11
N LEU A 144 -9.68 -13.63 9.45
CA LEU A 144 -9.14 -14.17 8.21
C LEU A 144 -9.18 -13.13 7.09
N TRP A 145 -10.25 -12.35 6.97
CA TRP A 145 -10.35 -11.28 5.98
C TRP A 145 -9.29 -10.19 6.21
N ILE A 146 -9.11 -9.76 7.46
CA ILE A 146 -8.05 -8.81 7.85
C ILE A 146 -6.66 -9.38 7.57
N ALA A 147 -6.46 -10.69 7.74
CA ALA A 147 -5.21 -11.38 7.44
C ALA A 147 -4.94 -11.57 5.94
N GLY A 148 -5.89 -11.23 5.05
CA GLY A 148 -5.76 -11.30 3.59
C GLY A 148 -6.60 -12.37 2.90
N PHE A 149 -7.39 -13.18 3.61
CA PHE A 149 -8.24 -14.21 3.01
C PHE A 149 -9.55 -13.62 2.46
N LEU A 150 -9.54 -13.26 1.18
CA LEU A 150 -10.70 -12.67 0.47
C LEU A 150 -11.83 -13.68 0.21
N ARG A 151 -11.48 -14.96 0.04
CA ARG A 151 -12.42 -16.05 -0.15
C ARG A 151 -11.95 -17.27 0.61
N PHE A 152 -12.89 -17.96 1.25
CA PHE A 152 -12.64 -19.20 1.97
C PHE A 152 -13.86 -20.12 1.81
N VAL A 153 -13.71 -21.24 1.12
CA VAL A 153 -14.82 -22.14 0.76
C VAL A 153 -14.44 -23.57 1.06
N ALA A 154 -15.30 -24.32 1.76
CA ALA A 154 -15.11 -25.75 1.96
C ALA A 154 -15.34 -26.51 0.64
N GLU A 155 -14.39 -27.33 0.22
CA GLU A 155 -14.51 -28.20 -0.96
C GLU A 155 -15.03 -29.59 -0.58
N GLY A 156 -14.64 -30.10 0.59
CA GLY A 156 -15.11 -31.39 1.08
C GLY A 156 -14.33 -31.92 2.26
N SER A 157 -14.73 -33.09 2.74
CA SER A 157 -13.98 -33.84 3.75
C SER A 157 -14.00 -35.32 3.43
N THR A 158 -12.97 -36.05 3.85
CA THR A 158 -12.96 -37.51 3.75
C THR A 158 -13.84 -38.14 4.82
N LEU A 159 -14.14 -39.42 4.68
CA LEU A 159 -14.62 -40.23 5.80
C LEU A 159 -13.50 -40.42 6.83
N ALA A 160 -13.87 -40.72 8.07
CA ALA A 160 -12.93 -41.10 9.11
C ALA A 160 -12.24 -42.43 8.75
N GLU A 161 -10.92 -42.43 8.76
CA GLU A 161 -10.08 -43.58 8.41
C GLU A 161 -9.31 -44.06 9.64
N HIS A 162 -9.48 -45.33 10.00
CA HIS A 162 -8.69 -45.96 11.05
C HIS A 162 -7.29 -46.31 10.52
N ILE A 163 -6.24 -45.93 11.25
CA ILE A 163 -4.85 -46.21 10.89
C ILE A 163 -4.37 -47.44 11.68
N PRO A 164 -4.19 -48.64 11.09
CA PRO A 164 -3.90 -49.84 11.89
C PRO A 164 -2.56 -49.81 12.64
N SER A 165 -1.59 -49.02 12.17
CA SER A 165 -0.27 -48.86 12.79
C SER A 165 -0.24 -47.90 13.97
N LEU A 166 -1.33 -47.17 14.21
CA LEU A 166 -1.46 -46.17 15.26
C LEU A 166 -2.92 -46.18 15.71
N PRO A 167 -3.29 -46.54 16.96
CA PRO A 167 -4.68 -46.69 17.40
C PRO A 167 -5.44 -45.35 17.40
N ALA A 168 -5.79 -44.88 16.20
CA ALA A 168 -6.17 -43.53 15.89
C ALA A 168 -6.96 -43.48 14.58
N TRP A 169 -7.75 -42.43 14.47
CA TRP A 169 -8.60 -42.09 13.36
C TRP A 169 -8.13 -40.80 12.75
N ARG A 170 -8.03 -40.77 11.42
CA ARG A 170 -7.64 -39.62 10.62
C ARG A 170 -8.82 -39.15 9.79
N ARG A 171 -9.00 -37.84 9.68
CA ARG A 171 -9.91 -37.23 8.70
C ARG A 171 -9.27 -35.98 8.11
N THR A 172 -9.54 -35.70 6.84
CA THR A 172 -9.07 -34.49 6.18
C THR A 172 -10.24 -33.61 5.75
N ALA A 173 -10.04 -32.30 5.80
CA ALA A 173 -10.97 -31.30 5.27
C ALA A 173 -10.23 -30.37 4.31
N ASP A 174 -10.77 -30.24 3.09
CA ASP A 174 -10.19 -29.47 2.01
C ASP A 174 -10.97 -28.16 1.82
N TYR A 175 -10.23 -27.07 1.62
CA TYR A 175 -10.74 -25.73 1.45
C TYR A 175 -10.07 -25.04 0.26
N GLN A 176 -10.85 -24.28 -0.50
CA GLN A 176 -10.36 -23.34 -1.49
C GLN A 176 -10.27 -21.95 -0.88
N VAL A 177 -9.10 -21.33 -1.00
CA VAL A 177 -8.83 -19.99 -0.47
C VAL A 177 -8.37 -19.05 -1.58
N LEU A 178 -8.75 -17.78 -1.48
CA LEU A 178 -8.15 -16.69 -2.24
C LEU A 178 -7.47 -15.76 -1.23
N TYR A 179 -6.16 -15.70 -1.27
CA TYR A 179 -5.32 -14.93 -0.36
C TYR A 179 -4.72 -13.73 -1.10
N GLU A 180 -4.94 -12.52 -0.60
CA GLU A 180 -4.31 -11.29 -1.10
C GLU A 180 -3.21 -10.86 -0.15
N PHE A 181 -2.01 -10.64 -0.69
CA PHE A 181 -0.88 -10.08 0.03
C PHE A 181 -0.48 -8.76 -0.62
N ARG A 182 0.05 -7.86 0.20
CA ARG A 182 0.41 -6.49 -0.19
C ARG A 182 1.90 -6.32 -0.01
N TYR A 183 2.51 -5.51 -0.87
CA TYR A 183 3.91 -5.13 -0.77
C TYR A 183 4.11 -3.75 -1.41
N THR A 184 5.09 -2.99 -0.91
CA THR A 184 5.53 -1.78 -1.60
C THR A 184 6.50 -2.19 -2.69
N ASP A 185 6.31 -1.64 -3.89
CA ASP A 185 7.23 -1.93 -4.99
C ASP A 185 8.60 -1.29 -4.69
N THR A 186 9.66 -2.09 -4.72
CA THR A 186 11.04 -1.61 -4.52
C THR A 186 11.93 -1.89 -5.71
N ASP A 187 11.42 -2.54 -6.76
CA ASP A 187 12.23 -2.92 -7.93
C ASP A 187 12.79 -1.69 -8.64
N ASP A 188 12.27 -0.50 -8.34
CA ASP A 188 12.86 0.79 -8.65
C ASP A 188 12.34 1.88 -7.71
N ALA A 189 13.11 2.94 -7.51
CA ALA A 189 12.63 4.17 -6.86
C ALA A 189 11.47 4.86 -7.65
N GLN A 190 11.15 4.34 -8.85
CA GLN A 190 9.97 4.69 -9.63
C GLN A 190 8.65 4.37 -8.93
N SER A 191 8.62 3.56 -7.87
CA SER A 191 7.40 3.26 -7.08
C SER A 191 6.80 4.47 -6.37
N LEU A 192 7.55 5.57 -6.27
CA LEU A 192 7.07 6.88 -5.79
C LEU A 192 6.24 7.62 -6.85
N ILE A 193 6.40 7.27 -8.14
CA ILE A 193 5.59 7.80 -9.23
C ILE A 193 4.60 6.71 -9.63
N ALA A 194 3.33 6.87 -9.26
CA ALA A 194 2.28 6.03 -9.81
C ALA A 194 2.21 6.24 -11.33
N ARG A 195 2.83 5.33 -12.11
CA ARG A 195 2.70 5.29 -13.56
C ARG A 195 1.57 4.34 -13.88
N ILE A 196 0.40 4.88 -14.20
CA ILE A 196 -0.69 4.07 -14.75
C ILE A 196 -0.50 4.06 -16.27
N PRO A 197 -0.01 2.96 -16.88
CA PRO A 197 0.02 2.87 -18.32
C PRO A 197 -1.42 2.79 -18.82
N VAL A 198 -1.88 3.86 -19.48
CA VAL A 198 -3.11 3.80 -20.26
C VAL A 198 -2.72 3.34 -21.66
N HIS A 199 -3.30 2.23 -22.10
CA HIS A 199 -3.19 1.79 -23.50
C HIS A 199 -4.46 2.22 -24.21
N THR A 200 -4.35 3.18 -25.11
CA THR A 200 -5.43 3.59 -26.03
C THR A 200 -5.28 2.89 -27.38
N ASP A 201 -5.23 1.56 -27.41
CA ASP A 201 -5.61 0.77 -28.59
C ASP A 201 -5.80 -0.73 -28.22
N PRO A 202 -7.01 -1.32 -28.35
CA PRO A 202 -7.30 -2.68 -27.91
C PRO A 202 -6.94 -3.81 -28.89
N GLU A 203 -6.46 -3.56 -30.12
CA GLU A 203 -6.44 -4.62 -31.14
C GLU A 203 -5.07 -5.23 -31.56
N GLU A 204 -3.92 -4.84 -30.99
CA GLU A 204 -2.69 -5.61 -31.25
C GLU A 204 -1.66 -5.62 -30.09
N LEU A 205 -1.06 -6.80 -29.88
CA LEU A 205 0.14 -6.97 -29.07
C LEU A 205 1.32 -6.32 -29.83
N ASP A 206 2.10 -5.46 -29.18
CA ASP A 206 3.33 -4.85 -29.71
C ASP A 206 3.21 -3.83 -30.88
N SER A 207 2.06 -3.16 -31.06
CA SER A 207 1.94 -2.10 -32.07
C SER A 207 2.75 -0.83 -31.71
N PRO A 208 3.50 -0.23 -32.66
CA PRO A 208 4.21 1.04 -32.49
C PRO A 208 3.26 2.26 -32.42
N GLN A 209 1.95 2.08 -32.64
CA GLN A 209 0.94 3.12 -32.43
C GLN A 209 0.36 3.16 -31.01
N ARG A 210 0.86 2.33 -30.08
CA ARG A 210 0.52 2.47 -28.66
C ARG A 210 0.98 3.83 -28.15
N GLU A 211 0.05 4.76 -28.00
CA GLU A 211 0.26 5.94 -27.19
C GLU A 211 0.20 5.50 -25.73
N THR A 212 1.36 5.18 -25.14
CA THR A 212 1.47 5.00 -23.70
C THR A 212 1.33 6.36 -23.05
N THR A 213 0.12 6.70 -22.62
CA THR A 213 -0.06 7.86 -21.74
C THR A 213 0.27 7.41 -20.33
N VAL A 214 1.32 8.01 -19.77
CA VAL A 214 1.66 7.86 -18.36
C VAL A 214 1.07 9.06 -17.64
N VAL A 215 0.08 8.81 -16.77
CA VAL A 215 -0.36 9.83 -15.81
C VAL A 215 0.68 9.83 -14.68
N THR A 216 1.40 10.92 -14.50
CA THR A 216 2.31 11.13 -13.36
C THR A 216 1.68 12.14 -12.40
N ASP A 217 1.88 11.95 -11.09
CA ASP A 217 1.60 12.99 -10.07
C ASP A 217 2.47 14.25 -10.35
N ASP A 218 2.17 15.38 -9.68
CA ASP A 218 2.94 16.65 -9.73
C ASP A 218 4.30 16.52 -9.00
N MET A 219 5.11 15.55 -9.44
CA MET A 219 6.41 15.22 -8.89
C MET A 219 7.44 15.11 -10.02
N ALA A 220 8.59 15.75 -9.83
CA ALA A 220 9.75 15.58 -10.70
C ALA A 220 10.75 14.64 -10.03
N ARG A 221 11.35 13.76 -10.84
CA ARG A 221 12.49 12.94 -10.46
C ARG A 221 13.72 13.48 -11.17
N TRP A 222 14.76 13.82 -10.43
CA TRP A 222 16.06 14.25 -10.95
C TRP A 222 17.12 13.21 -10.61
N ASP A 223 17.93 12.85 -11.59
CA ASP A 223 19.05 11.91 -11.46
C ASP A 223 20.09 12.16 -12.57
N GLU A 224 21.09 11.28 -12.69
CA GLU A 224 22.14 11.36 -13.71
C GLU A 224 21.67 11.07 -15.14
N GLN A 225 20.44 10.58 -15.32
CA GLN A 225 19.84 10.34 -16.63
C GLN A 225 19.04 11.56 -17.09
N THR A 226 18.28 12.18 -16.17
CA THR A 226 17.45 13.35 -16.48
C THR A 226 17.04 14.13 -15.23
N ALA A 227 16.94 15.44 -15.36
CA ALA A 227 16.42 16.36 -14.35
C ALA A 227 15.37 17.30 -14.95
N PRO A 228 14.17 16.79 -15.31
CA PRO A 228 13.10 17.57 -15.90
C PRO A 228 12.62 18.69 -14.96
N THR A 229 12.14 19.80 -15.53
CA THR A 229 11.56 20.90 -14.74
C THR A 229 10.31 20.42 -14.01
N LEU A 230 10.21 20.70 -12.71
CA LEU A 230 8.94 20.64 -12.00
C LEU A 230 8.17 21.91 -12.35
N ASP A 231 7.18 21.82 -13.24
CA ASP A 231 6.38 22.95 -13.69
C ASP A 231 4.96 22.87 -13.13
N LEU A 232 4.65 23.73 -12.16
CA LEU A 232 3.34 23.85 -11.56
C LEU A 232 2.56 24.92 -12.31
N HIS A 233 1.50 24.54 -12.99
CA HIS A 233 0.77 25.41 -13.89
C HIS A 233 -0.70 25.58 -13.49
N GLY A 234 -1.20 26.81 -13.60
CA GLY A 234 -2.60 27.14 -13.41
C GLY A 234 -2.97 27.56 -11.99
N ARG A 235 -4.24 27.42 -11.62
CA ARG A 235 -4.77 27.93 -10.35
C ARG A 235 -4.46 27.00 -9.19
N LEU A 236 -3.41 27.30 -8.45
CA LEU A 236 -2.93 26.48 -7.34
C LEU A 236 -2.29 27.33 -6.24
N THR A 237 -2.23 26.78 -5.02
CA THR A 237 -1.55 27.41 -3.88
C THR A 237 -0.46 26.46 -3.41
N VAL A 238 0.79 26.89 -3.51
CA VAL A 238 1.95 26.13 -3.03
C VAL A 238 2.30 26.62 -1.64
N SER A 239 2.18 25.74 -0.66
CA SER A 239 2.50 26.03 0.74
C SER A 239 3.85 25.42 1.16
N ARG A 240 4.33 24.42 0.41
CA ARG A 240 5.60 23.74 0.69
C ARG A 240 6.13 23.01 -0.54
N PHE A 241 7.41 22.66 -0.47
CA PHE A 241 8.00 21.60 -1.26
C PHE A 241 8.35 20.42 -0.36
N SER A 242 8.14 19.21 -0.83
CA SER A 242 8.59 17.97 -0.19
C SER A 242 9.54 17.27 -1.13
N ALA A 243 10.63 16.72 -0.61
CA ALA A 243 11.59 15.96 -1.38
C ALA A 243 12.04 14.66 -0.69
N LEU A 244 12.42 13.67 -1.50
CA LEU A 244 13.16 12.47 -1.06
C LEU A 244 14.49 12.49 -1.79
N ALA A 245 15.59 12.55 -1.03
CA ALA A 245 16.94 12.65 -1.59
C ALA A 245 17.78 11.43 -1.23
N PHE A 246 18.40 10.82 -2.24
CA PHE A 246 19.48 9.86 -2.09
C PHE A 246 20.76 10.46 -2.68
N VAL A 247 21.78 10.63 -1.84
CA VAL A 247 23.08 11.21 -2.23
C VAL A 247 24.17 10.36 -1.56
N PRO A 248 24.59 9.24 -2.18
CA PRO A 248 25.55 8.31 -1.58
C PRO A 248 26.98 8.88 -1.50
N GLY A 249 27.29 9.89 -2.31
CA GLY A 249 28.62 10.46 -2.43
C GLY A 249 28.63 11.99 -2.49
N THR A 250 29.39 12.54 -3.43
CA THR A 250 29.46 13.98 -3.64
C THR A 250 28.13 14.48 -4.20
N PRO A 251 27.53 15.54 -3.64
CA PRO A 251 26.30 16.09 -4.20
C PRO A 251 26.50 16.63 -5.62
N PRO A 252 25.45 16.63 -6.46
CA PRO A 252 25.49 17.27 -7.77
C PRO A 252 25.94 18.74 -7.68
N SER A 253 26.69 19.25 -8.66
CA SER A 253 27.33 20.57 -8.53
C SER A 253 26.53 21.73 -9.13
N ALA A 254 25.60 21.45 -10.04
CA ALA A 254 24.90 22.49 -10.80
C ALA A 254 23.91 23.32 -9.95
N PRO A 255 23.62 24.57 -10.36
CA PRO A 255 22.66 25.42 -9.66
C PRO A 255 21.22 24.94 -9.80
N VAL A 256 20.37 25.33 -8.85
CA VAL A 256 18.92 25.10 -8.87
C VAL A 256 18.20 26.43 -8.87
N MET A 257 17.20 26.60 -9.73
CA MET A 257 16.42 27.83 -9.84
C MET A 257 14.96 27.57 -9.50
N LEU A 258 14.39 28.44 -8.66
CA LEU A 258 12.95 28.57 -8.48
C LEU A 258 12.48 29.82 -9.23
N LEU A 259 11.57 29.65 -10.17
CA LEU A 259 11.06 30.69 -11.06
C LEU A 259 9.54 30.77 -10.93
N ARG A 260 9.03 31.94 -10.59
CA ARG A 260 7.62 32.28 -10.80
C ARG A 260 7.50 33.07 -12.09
N THR A 261 6.64 32.63 -13.00
CA THR A 261 6.45 33.28 -14.29
C THR A 261 5.01 33.12 -14.80
N PHE A 262 4.76 33.58 -16.03
CA PHE A 262 3.49 33.40 -16.72
C PHE A 262 3.70 33.38 -18.25
N ASP A 263 2.80 32.75 -19.01
CA ASP A 263 2.94 32.51 -20.47
C ASP A 263 3.37 33.75 -21.28
N SER A 264 2.83 34.92 -20.92
CA SER A 264 3.08 36.18 -21.64
C SER A 264 4.15 37.05 -20.99
N ALA A 265 5.00 36.50 -20.12
CA ALA A 265 6.09 37.23 -19.49
C ALA A 265 7.13 37.63 -20.54
N VAL A 266 7.63 38.87 -20.46
CA VAL A 266 8.62 39.42 -21.40
C VAL A 266 9.82 39.93 -20.61
N GLY A 267 11.01 39.71 -21.16
CA GLY A 267 12.28 40.11 -20.54
C GLY A 267 12.75 39.15 -19.44
N PRO A 268 13.93 39.42 -18.86
CA PRO A 268 14.45 38.59 -17.78
C PRO A 268 13.59 38.72 -16.51
N PRO A 269 13.38 37.61 -15.76
CA PRO A 269 12.73 37.68 -14.47
C PRO A 269 13.55 38.50 -13.46
N THR A 270 12.86 39.10 -12.50
CA THR A 270 13.52 39.82 -11.41
C THR A 270 14.26 38.82 -10.51
N ALA A 271 15.59 38.94 -10.40
CA ALA A 271 16.39 38.06 -9.57
C ALA A 271 16.41 38.52 -8.10
N PHE A 272 16.20 37.58 -7.18
CA PHE A 272 16.28 37.78 -5.74
C PHE A 272 17.50 37.06 -5.17
N ALA A 273 18.08 37.62 -4.10
CA ALA A 273 19.33 37.12 -3.52
C ALA A 273 19.16 35.82 -2.73
N ASP A 274 17.98 35.61 -2.14
CA ASP A 274 17.69 34.45 -1.30
C ASP A 274 16.21 34.07 -1.37
N LEU A 275 15.89 32.87 -0.86
CA LEU A 275 14.54 32.34 -0.90
C LEU A 275 13.55 33.19 -0.09
N ALA A 276 13.98 33.78 1.03
CA ALA A 276 13.10 34.56 1.90
C ALA A 276 12.63 35.86 1.22
N THR A 277 13.55 36.57 0.57
CA THR A 277 13.28 37.78 -0.21
C THR A 277 12.44 37.47 -1.45
N PHE A 278 12.72 36.35 -2.12
CA PHE A 278 11.89 35.84 -3.22
C PHE A 278 10.46 35.58 -2.77
N VAL A 279 10.25 34.75 -1.73
CA VAL A 279 8.92 34.40 -1.22
C VAL A 279 8.15 35.67 -0.84
N THR A 280 8.78 36.57 -0.07
CA THR A 280 8.16 37.85 0.34
C THR A 280 7.71 38.69 -0.87
N ALA A 281 8.51 38.75 -1.93
CA ALA A 281 8.18 39.52 -3.13
C ALA A 281 7.05 38.89 -3.94
N VAL A 282 7.06 37.57 -4.12
CA VAL A 282 6.02 36.88 -4.90
C VAL A 282 4.70 36.76 -4.13
N THR A 283 4.72 36.72 -2.80
CA THR A 283 3.49 36.65 -1.98
C THR A 283 2.98 38.02 -1.52
N ASN A 284 3.54 39.12 -2.03
CA ASN A 284 3.08 40.46 -1.67
C ASN A 284 1.57 40.61 -2.01
N PRO A 285 0.72 41.00 -1.04
CA PRO A 285 -0.73 40.99 -1.23
C PRO A 285 -1.25 42.08 -2.18
N THR A 286 -0.47 43.14 -2.42
CA THR A 286 -0.87 44.27 -3.27
C THR A 286 -0.14 44.29 -4.60
N THR A 287 1.13 43.89 -4.61
CA THR A 287 2.03 43.98 -5.77
C THR A 287 2.91 42.74 -5.88
N PRO A 288 2.33 41.55 -6.07
CA PRO A 288 3.11 40.31 -6.16
C PRO A 288 4.03 40.34 -7.37
N ALA A 289 5.31 40.02 -7.18
CA ALA A 289 6.24 39.80 -8.27
C ALA A 289 5.83 38.51 -9.01
N ARG A 290 5.34 38.65 -10.25
CA ARG A 290 4.83 37.52 -11.07
C ARG A 290 5.83 36.97 -12.08
N HIS A 291 6.94 37.68 -12.31
CA HIS A 291 8.06 37.23 -13.15
C HIS A 291 9.37 37.44 -12.37
N ALA A 292 9.70 36.44 -11.55
CA ALA A 292 10.69 36.52 -10.48
C ALA A 292 11.43 35.20 -10.35
N GLN A 293 12.72 35.26 -10.00
CA GLN A 293 13.52 34.06 -9.77
C GLN A 293 14.42 34.17 -8.54
N VAL A 294 14.76 33.03 -7.97
CA VAL A 294 15.88 32.85 -7.04
C VAL A 294 16.71 31.67 -7.51
N THR A 295 18.03 31.78 -7.40
CA THR A 295 18.97 30.73 -7.82
C THR A 295 19.83 30.33 -6.64
N PHE A 296 19.78 29.06 -6.28
CA PHE A 296 20.74 28.42 -5.40
C PHE A 296 22.00 28.14 -6.20
N ALA A 297 23.16 28.56 -5.69
CA ALA A 297 24.42 28.46 -6.42
C ALA A 297 24.80 27.00 -6.72
N THR A 298 24.43 26.07 -5.82
CA THR A 298 24.64 24.63 -5.97
C THR A 298 23.42 23.83 -5.53
N PHE A 299 23.34 22.56 -5.92
CA PHE A 299 22.36 21.60 -5.40
C PHE A 299 22.47 21.47 -3.87
N SER A 300 23.68 21.49 -3.31
CA SER A 300 23.86 21.44 -1.85
C SER A 300 23.21 22.64 -1.16
N ASP A 301 23.35 23.86 -1.69
CA ASP A 301 22.69 25.05 -1.15
C ASP A 301 21.16 24.91 -1.22
N PHE A 302 20.65 24.31 -2.30
CA PHE A 302 19.24 24.04 -2.46
C PHE A 302 18.72 23.03 -1.43
N ILE A 303 19.38 21.88 -1.26
CA ILE A 303 18.99 20.87 -0.27
C ILE A 303 19.10 21.40 1.16
N THR A 304 20.09 22.25 1.44
CA THR A 304 20.28 22.86 2.78
C THR A 304 19.14 23.83 3.13
N ALA A 305 18.36 24.31 2.16
CA ALA A 305 17.15 25.08 2.44
C ALA A 305 16.03 24.21 3.07
N PHE A 306 16.06 22.89 2.87
CA PHE A 306 15.07 21.97 3.42
C PHE A 306 15.42 21.56 4.86
N SER A 307 14.38 21.20 5.60
CA SER A 307 14.49 20.51 6.90
C SER A 307 14.16 19.03 6.78
N LEU A 308 14.73 18.20 7.65
CA LEU A 308 14.40 16.76 7.69
C LEU A 308 12.92 16.55 8.03
N ALA A 309 12.25 15.66 7.31
CA ALA A 309 10.81 15.44 7.38
C ALA A 309 10.41 14.03 7.84
N GLY A 310 11.24 13.36 8.64
CA GLY A 310 10.96 12.00 9.12
C GLY A 310 12.22 11.13 9.16
N SER A 311 12.01 9.82 9.36
CA SER A 311 13.07 8.82 9.23
C SER A 311 13.36 8.51 7.77
N PRO A 312 14.61 8.14 7.42
CA PRO A 312 14.93 7.67 6.08
C PRO A 312 14.03 6.52 5.62
N ILE A 313 13.68 6.52 4.33
CA ILE A 313 12.90 5.46 3.68
C ILE A 313 13.86 4.61 2.86
N THR A 314 13.84 3.31 3.08
CA THR A 314 14.71 2.38 2.36
C THR A 314 13.99 1.79 1.15
N LEU A 315 14.47 2.03 -0.07
CA LEU A 315 13.82 1.60 -1.31
C LEU A 315 14.81 1.61 -2.48
N GLY A 316 14.70 0.67 -3.44
CA GLY A 316 15.58 0.62 -4.61
C GLY A 316 17.05 0.33 -4.28
N ASP A 317 17.88 0.28 -5.32
CA ASP A 317 19.34 0.10 -5.28
C ASP A 317 19.91 0.86 -6.49
N TRP A 318 19.87 2.19 -6.42
CA TRP A 318 20.17 3.06 -7.56
C TRP A 318 21.65 3.10 -7.90
N ASP A 319 22.52 2.93 -6.91
CA ASP A 319 23.97 2.86 -7.14
C ASP A 319 24.49 1.43 -7.42
N GLU A 320 23.58 0.46 -7.52
CA GLU A 320 23.82 -0.94 -7.88
C GLU A 320 24.83 -1.63 -6.95
N ASP A 321 24.83 -1.28 -5.66
CA ASP A 321 25.76 -1.80 -4.66
C ASP A 321 25.23 -3.05 -3.91
N ALA A 322 24.03 -3.53 -4.30
CA ALA A 322 23.30 -4.63 -3.70
C ALA A 322 22.79 -4.35 -2.27
N THR A 323 22.82 -3.09 -1.83
CA THR A 323 22.25 -2.60 -0.59
C THR A 323 21.07 -1.68 -0.92
N PRO A 324 19.92 -1.85 -0.26
CA PRO A 324 18.82 -0.92 -0.48
C PRO A 324 19.19 0.53 -0.13
N ASP A 325 18.94 1.46 -1.06
CA ASP A 325 19.24 2.88 -0.88
C ASP A 325 18.43 3.46 0.29
N SER A 326 19.01 4.44 0.98
CA SER A 326 18.32 5.18 2.05
C SER A 326 18.00 6.60 1.60
N TYR A 327 16.72 6.86 1.29
CA TYR A 327 16.23 8.17 0.87
C TYR A 327 15.86 9.00 2.09
N GLN A 328 16.41 10.21 2.18
CA GLN A 328 16.10 11.14 3.27
C GLN A 328 14.86 11.99 2.92
N PRO A 329 13.78 11.95 3.72
CA PRO A 329 12.66 12.87 3.56
C PRO A 329 13.06 14.27 3.98
N LEU A 330 12.68 15.23 3.15
CA LEU A 330 12.98 16.64 3.26
C LEU A 330 11.70 17.46 3.05
N THR A 331 11.56 18.55 3.79
CA THR A 331 10.47 19.52 3.59
C THR A 331 10.99 20.95 3.66
N LEU A 332 10.52 21.76 2.73
CA LEU A 332 10.74 23.19 2.65
C LEU A 332 9.39 23.89 2.78
N PRO A 333 8.97 24.30 4.00
CA PRO A 333 7.76 25.07 4.19
C PRO A 333 7.95 26.48 3.63
N LEU A 334 6.93 27.00 2.94
CA LEU A 334 6.85 28.40 2.52
C LEU A 334 6.05 29.17 3.58
N PRO A 335 6.66 30.07 4.36
CA PRO A 335 5.98 30.75 5.48
C PRO A 335 4.73 31.52 5.05
N THR A 336 4.71 31.98 3.80
CA THR A 336 3.52 32.48 3.13
C THR A 336 3.34 31.66 1.84
N PRO A 337 2.18 31.03 1.63
CA PRO A 337 1.94 30.26 0.42
C PRO A 337 2.02 31.10 -0.85
N ILE A 338 2.63 30.55 -1.89
CA ILE A 338 2.67 31.15 -3.22
C ILE A 338 1.38 30.77 -3.94
N THR A 339 0.52 31.75 -4.17
CA THR A 339 -0.71 31.57 -4.94
C THR A 339 -0.46 31.88 -6.42
N LEU A 340 -0.75 30.89 -7.27
CA LEU A 340 -0.91 31.06 -8.71
C LEU A 340 -2.40 31.27 -8.98
N SER A 341 -2.73 32.45 -9.47
CA SER A 341 -4.12 32.95 -9.53
C SER A 341 -4.74 32.82 -10.93
N GLY A 342 -3.87 32.83 -11.94
CA GLY A 342 -4.21 32.71 -13.35
C GLY A 342 -4.01 31.30 -13.87
N TRP A 343 -4.69 31.00 -14.96
CA TRP A 343 -4.47 29.74 -15.70
C TRP A 343 -3.15 29.71 -16.44
N ALA A 344 -2.53 30.87 -16.66
CA ALA A 344 -1.23 31.03 -17.34
C ALA A 344 -0.09 31.28 -16.35
N ASP A 345 -0.34 31.19 -15.03
CA ASP A 345 0.69 31.37 -14.00
C ASP A 345 1.47 30.05 -13.84
N HIS A 346 2.79 30.17 -13.68
CA HIS A 346 3.69 29.05 -13.46
C HIS A 346 4.54 29.25 -12.20
N LEU A 347 4.83 28.15 -11.52
CA LEU A 347 5.94 28.03 -10.57
C LEU A 347 6.81 26.85 -10.97
N GLN A 348 8.03 27.15 -11.38
CA GLN A 348 8.97 26.20 -11.96
C GLN A 348 10.17 26.00 -11.04
N LEU A 349 10.56 24.74 -10.86
CA LEU A 349 11.83 24.38 -10.25
C LEU A 349 12.71 23.70 -11.29
N VAL A 350 13.88 24.28 -11.55
CA VAL A 350 14.76 23.94 -12.66
C VAL A 350 16.15 23.60 -12.13
N TYR A 351 16.63 22.39 -12.39
CA TYR A 351 18.03 22.03 -12.21
C TYR A 351 18.86 22.48 -13.43
N GLN A 352 20.04 23.04 -13.20
CA GLN A 352 20.94 23.54 -14.25
C GLN A 352 20.23 24.50 -15.24
N PRO A 353 19.68 25.64 -14.77
CA PRO A 353 19.00 26.61 -15.62
C PRO A 353 19.85 27.01 -16.84
N GLY A 354 19.28 26.87 -18.04
CA GLY A 354 19.95 27.12 -19.32
C GLY A 354 20.63 25.90 -19.95
N GLY A 355 20.64 24.75 -19.26
CA GLY A 355 21.05 23.47 -19.84
C GLY A 355 20.00 22.92 -20.82
N THR A 356 20.45 22.30 -21.91
CA THR A 356 19.57 21.68 -22.92
C THR A 356 19.13 20.26 -22.54
N THR A 357 19.90 19.61 -21.68
CA THR A 357 19.68 18.25 -21.17
C THR A 357 20.10 18.22 -19.71
N PRO A 358 19.32 18.87 -18.82
CA PRO A 358 19.65 18.91 -17.39
C PRO A 358 19.66 17.49 -16.83
N GLN A 359 20.73 17.12 -16.14
CA GLN A 359 20.94 15.84 -15.48
C GLN A 359 22.01 16.01 -14.40
N PHE A 360 22.01 15.18 -13.37
CA PHE A 360 23.05 15.23 -12.35
C PHE A 360 24.42 14.82 -12.92
N ASP A 361 25.46 15.46 -12.43
CA ASP A 361 26.86 15.15 -12.73
C ASP A 361 27.47 14.12 -11.76
N GLN A 362 26.67 13.61 -10.82
CA GLN A 362 27.01 12.63 -9.80
C GLN A 362 25.85 11.63 -9.65
N THR A 363 26.14 10.41 -9.20
CA THR A 363 25.11 9.42 -8.82
C THR A 363 24.33 9.95 -7.61
N ALA A 364 23.09 10.34 -7.84
CA ALA A 364 22.17 10.82 -6.83
C ALA A 364 20.74 10.79 -7.40
N VAL A 365 19.74 10.78 -6.53
CA VAL A 365 18.34 10.87 -6.92
C VAL A 365 17.61 11.87 -6.04
N LEU A 366 16.81 12.73 -6.65
CA LEU A 366 15.88 13.61 -5.97
C LEU A 366 14.47 13.43 -6.53
N TYR A 367 13.55 13.01 -5.69
CA TYR A 367 12.12 13.17 -5.94
C TYR A 367 11.66 14.48 -5.31
N ILE A 368 10.97 15.33 -6.05
CA ILE A 368 10.47 16.60 -5.53
C ILE A 368 9.05 16.89 -6.00
N ARG A 369 8.20 17.28 -5.05
CA ARG A 369 6.82 17.67 -5.29
C ARG A 369 6.47 18.96 -4.57
N ALA A 370 5.43 19.63 -5.05
CA ALA A 370 4.80 20.73 -4.33
C ALA A 370 3.56 20.25 -3.58
N GLY A 371 3.16 21.00 -2.54
CA GLY A 371 1.92 20.74 -1.82
C GLY A 371 1.50 21.83 -0.84
#